data_AF-A0A7X6TDE2-F1
#
_entry.id   AF-A0A7X6TDE2-F1
#
_cell.length_a   1.000
_cell.length_b   1.000
_cell.length_c   1.000
_cell.angle_alpha   90.00
_cell.angle_beta   90.00
_cell.angle_gamma   90.00
#
_symmetry.space_group_name_H-M   'P 1'
#
loop_
_entity.id
_entity.type
_entity.pdbx_description
1 polymer ?
#
loop_
_entity_poly.entity_id
_entity_poly.type
_entity_poly.pdbx_seq_one_letter_code
_entity_poly.pdbx_strand_id
1 'polypeptide(L)' 'DAFPRGIPVGVIHSIEKKSNSSFHRSQVRLFTSFESLADVRVISQFLRDERIELEKELEQ' A
#
# COMPACT_ATOMS: atom_id res chain seq x y z
N ASP A 1 -3.29 2.27 -8.72
CA ASP A 1 -3.12 1.80 -7.32
C ASP A 1 -4.22 0.84 -6.92
N ALA A 2 -3.87 -0.23 -6.20
CA ALA A 2 -4.81 -1.25 -5.73
C ALA A 2 -5.35 -1.01 -4.31
N PHE A 3 -4.75 -0.10 -3.54
CA PHE A 3 -5.15 0.22 -2.17
C PHE A 3 -5.30 1.74 -1.96
N PRO A 4 -6.30 2.18 -1.17
CA PRO A 4 -6.44 3.57 -0.76
C PRO A 4 -5.24 4.06 0.04
N ARG A 5 -4.85 5.31 -0.15
CA ARG A 5 -3.82 5.97 0.68
C ARG A 5 -4.35 6.20 2.10
N GLY A 6 -3.45 6.16 3.08
CA GLY A 6 -3.77 6.47 4.49
C GLY A 6 -4.20 5.27 5.33
N ILE A 7 -4.23 4.05 4.78
CA ILE A 7 -4.48 2.84 5.58
C ILE A 7 -3.18 2.47 6.32
N PRO A 8 -3.21 2.39 7.67
CA PRO A 8 -2.04 2.00 8.44
C PRO A 8 -1.71 0.52 8.19
N VAL A 9 -0.48 0.23 7.76
CA VAL A 9 -0.02 -1.13 7.47
C VAL A 9 0.74 -1.72 8.67
N GLY A 10 1.61 -0.94 9.30
CA GLY A 10 2.48 -1.43 10.37
C GLY A 10 3.60 -0.46 10.72
N VAL A 11 4.58 -0.96 11.48
CA VAL A 11 5.82 -0.25 11.84
C VAL A 11 7.03 -0.88 11.16
N ILE A 12 8.03 -0.06 10.85
CA ILE A 12 9.31 -0.55 10.31
C ILE A 12 10.01 -1.37 11.41
N HIS A 13 10.33 -2.62 11.10
CA HIS A 13 11.07 -3.51 11.98
C HIS A 13 12.57 -3.44 11.72
N SER A 14 12.98 -3.48 10.45
CA SER A 14 14.38 -3.38 10.04
C SER A 14 14.50 -2.78 8.65
N ILE A 15 15.67 -2.21 8.37
CA ILE A 15 16.03 -1.70 7.05
C ILE A 15 17.37 -2.31 6.68
N GLU A 16 17.37 -3.15 5.65
CA GLU A 16 18.56 -3.76 5.10
C GLU A 16 18.96 -3.02 3.82
N LYS A 17 20.17 -2.49 3.82
CA LYS A 17 20.79 -1.98 2.60
C LYS A 17 21.46 -3.15 1.90
N LYS A 18 20.96 -3.51 0.71
CA LYS A 18 21.65 -4.51 -0.11
C LYS A 18 22.98 -3.92 -0.59
N SER A 19 24.08 -4.50 -0.14
CA SER A 19 25.41 -4.24 -0.69
C SER A 19 25.36 -4.59 -2.19
N ASN A 20 25.66 -3.61 -3.05
CA ASN A 20 25.55 -3.61 -4.53
C ASN A 20 24.19 -3.27 -5.16
N SER A 21 23.21 -2.72 -4.43
CA SER A 21 22.05 -2.13 -5.11
C SER A 21 21.61 -0.79 -4.52
N SER A 22 21.02 0.06 -5.39
CA SER A 22 20.39 1.33 -5.00
C SER A 22 19.07 1.14 -4.24
N PHE A 23 18.74 -0.09 -3.87
CA PHE A 23 17.47 -0.47 -3.26
C PHE A 23 17.64 -0.80 -1.78
N HIS A 24 16.76 -0.26 -0.97
CA HIS A 24 16.62 -0.61 0.43
C HIS A 24 15.51 -1.64 0.57
N ARG A 25 15.74 -2.67 1.39
CA ARG A 25 14.71 -3.63 1.76
C ARG A 25 14.27 -3.31 3.19
N SER A 26 13.01 -2.94 3.37
CA SER A 26 12.44 -2.69 4.69
C SER A 26 11.55 -3.84 5.09
N GLN A 27 11.77 -4.40 6.27
CA GLN A 27 10.85 -5.35 6.89
C GLN A 27 9.85 -4.56 7.73
N VAL A 28 8.55 -4.83 7.53
CA VAL A 28 7.47 -4.16 8.26
C VAL A 28 6.77 -5.18 9.17
N ARG A 29 6.57 -4.81 10.43
CA ARG A 29 5.71 -5.56 11.36
C ARG A 29 4.30 -5.01 11.23
N LEU A 30 3.37 -5.86 10.79
CA LEU A 30 1.97 -5.49 10.59
C LEU A 30 1.29 -5.22 11.94
N PHE A 31 0.36 -4.25 11.96
CA PHE A 31 -0.47 -4.00 13.15
C PHE A 31 -1.54 -5.08 13.35
N THR A 32 -2.01 -5.64 12.25
CA THR A 32 -3.08 -6.63 12.26
C THR A 32 -2.49 -8.03 12.39
N SER A 33 -2.91 -8.78 13.40
CA SER A 33 -2.72 -10.24 13.41
C SER A 33 -3.86 -10.89 12.61
N PHE A 34 -3.50 -11.71 11.63
CA PHE A 34 -4.48 -12.43 10.81
C PHE A 34 -4.96 -13.73 11.44
N GLU A 35 -4.44 -14.08 12.63
CA GLU A 35 -4.77 -15.34 13.32
C GLU A 35 -6.17 -15.33 13.95
N SER A 36 -6.72 -14.16 14.25
CA SER A 36 -8.05 -14.01 14.88
C SER A 36 -8.82 -12.81 14.32
N LEU A 37 -9.12 -12.87 13.01
CA LEU A 37 -10.01 -11.89 12.37
C LEU A 37 -11.47 -12.21 12.69
N ALA A 38 -12.09 -11.40 13.55
CA ALA A 38 -13.53 -11.44 13.82
C ALA A 38 -14.33 -10.67 12.76
N ASP A 39 -13.84 -9.49 12.37
CA ASP A 39 -14.52 -8.58 11.45
C ASP A 39 -13.59 -8.14 10.31
N VAL A 40 -14.07 -8.25 9.08
CA VAL A 40 -13.34 -7.82 7.87
C VAL A 40 -14.14 -6.74 7.17
N ARG A 41 -13.51 -5.60 6.89
CA ARG A 41 -14.11 -4.52 6.12
C ARG A 41 -13.49 -4.42 4.74
N VAL A 42 -14.27 -4.66 3.70
CA VAL A 42 -13.85 -4.47 2.31
C VAL A 42 -13.92 -2.98 1.97
N ILE A 43 -12.80 -2.42 1.50
CA ILE A 43 -12.72 -1.02 1.08
C ILE A 43 -12.54 -1.00 -0.44
N SER A 44 -13.55 -0.53 -1.16
CA SER A 44 -13.52 -0.32 -2.61
C SER A 44 -13.21 1.14 -2.94
N GLN A 45 -12.38 1.37 -3.96
CA GLN A 45 -12.04 2.71 -4.44
C GLN A 45 -12.96 3.10 -5.61
N PHE A 46 -14.06 3.79 -5.30
CA PHE A 46 -15.09 4.14 -6.28
C PHE A 46 -14.65 5.19 -7.32
N LEU A 47 -13.68 6.04 -7.00
CA LEU A 47 -13.17 7.12 -7.87
C LEU A 47 -12.00 6.67 -8.75
N ARG A 48 -11.73 5.37 -8.84
CA ARG A 48 -10.57 4.87 -9.60
C ARG A 48 -10.74 5.09 -11.10
N ASP A 49 -11.93 4.88 -11.63
CA ASP A 49 -12.19 4.94 -13.07
C ASP A 49 -12.19 6.40 -13.57
N GLU A 50 -12.88 7.28 -12.84
CA GLU A 50 -12.89 8.74 -13.11
C GLU A 50 -11.47 9.33 -13.05
N ARG A 51 -10.63 8.89 -12.10
CA ARG A 51 -9.24 9.34 -12.00
C ARG A 51 -8.41 8.89 -13.21
N ILE A 52 -8.59 7.64 -13.67
CA ILE A 52 -7.90 7.11 -14.85
C ILE A 52 -8.31 7.89 -16.11
N GLU A 53 -9.57 8.29 -16.20
CA GLU A 53 -10.08 9.09 -17.31
C GLU A 53 -9.46 10.50 -17.32
N LEU A 54 -9.47 11.19 -16.18
CA LEU A 54 -8.82 12.50 -16.02
C LEU A 54 -7.30 12.46 -16.25
N GLU A 55 -6.61 11.40 -15.79
CA GLU A 55 -5.16 11.23 -16.01
C GLU A 55 -4.84 11.09 -17.50
N LYS A 56 -5.70 10.45 -18.31
CA LYS A 56 -5.53 10.34 -19.76
C LYS A 56 -5.76 11.66 -20.50
N GLU A 57 -6.73 12.46 -20.05
CA GLU A 57 -7.02 13.77 -20.66
C GLU A 57 -5.86 14.77 -20.45
N LEU A 58 -5.14 14.65 -19.34
CA LEU A 58 -4.01 15.52 -19.00
C LEU A 58 -2.69 15.15 -19.72
N GLU A 59 -2.59 13.96 -20.31
CA GLU A 59 -1.42 13.50 -21.07
C GLU A 59 -1.50 13.81 -22.58
N GLN A 60 -2.59 14.44 -23.05
CA GLN A 60 -2.75 14.94 -24.43
C GLN A 60 -2.36 16.41 -24.57
#